data_AF-A0A2V8KLB6-F1
#
_entry.id   AF-A0A2V8KLB6-F1
#
_cell.length_a   1.000
_cell.length_b   1.000
_cell.length_c   1.000
_cell.angle_alpha   90.00
_cell.angle_beta   90.00
_cell.angle_gamma   90.00
#
_symmetry.space_group_name_H-M   'P 1'
#
loop_
_entity.id
_entity.type
_entity.pdbx_description
1 polymer ?
#
loop_
_entity_poly.entity_id
_entity_poly.type
_entity_poly.pdbx_seq_one_letter_code
_entity_poly.pdbx_strand_id
1 'polypeptide(L)'
;MKHDGKDYEWWDNTSLSAFLSTGKRLPKKLSMKPVDAFTVEYTGKESGKATVTGRRIVSSDGKTMTLAGKSLIPSGEWIPFEAVFDKQ
;
A
#
# COMPACT_ATOMS: atom_id res chain seq x y z
N MET A 1 8.08 9.53 0.95
CA MET A 1 7.08 9.23 2.00
C MET A 1 7.82 8.78 3.25
N LYS A 2 7.40 9.20 4.45
CA LYS A 2 8.04 8.77 5.71
C LYS A 2 7.37 7.50 6.22
N HIS A 3 8.13 6.63 6.90
CA HIS A 3 7.59 5.46 7.58
C HIS A 3 7.39 5.78 9.07
N ASP A 4 6.54 6.77 9.39
CA ASP A 4 6.24 7.18 10.77
C ASP A 4 4.81 6.82 11.21
N GLY A 5 4.13 5.99 10.44
CA GLY A 5 2.74 5.56 10.69
C GLY A 5 1.68 6.62 10.40
N LYS A 6 2.07 7.80 9.90
CA LYS A 6 1.10 8.85 9.52
C LYS A 6 0.53 8.60 8.13
N ASP A 7 -0.70 9.08 7.93
CA ASP A 7 -1.37 9.03 6.63
C ASP A 7 -0.81 10.13 5.71
N TYR A 8 -0.22 9.72 4.59
CA TYR A 8 0.22 10.60 3.52
C TYR A 8 -0.64 10.40 2.29
N GLU A 9 -0.82 11.46 1.51
CA GLU A 9 -1.46 11.34 0.20
C GLU A 9 -0.70 10.34 -0.68
N TRP A 10 -1.46 9.48 -1.35
CA TRP A 10 -0.91 8.46 -2.22
C TRP A 10 -1.58 8.51 -3.59
N TRP A 11 -0.74 8.56 -4.62
CA TRP A 11 -1.11 8.42 -6.01
C TRP A 11 -0.79 7.03 -6.52
N ASP A 12 -1.82 6.33 -6.99
CA ASP A 12 -1.73 5.14 -7.83
C ASP A 12 -2.19 5.47 -9.25
N ASN A 13 -2.08 4.51 -10.18
CA ASN A 13 -2.44 4.74 -11.57
C ASN A 13 -3.92 5.16 -11.72
N THR A 14 -4.81 4.64 -10.87
CA THR A 14 -6.24 4.96 -10.88
C THR A 14 -6.52 6.40 -10.45
N SER A 15 -5.95 6.84 -9.32
CA SER A 15 -6.13 8.20 -8.80
C SER A 15 -5.44 9.23 -9.69
N LEU A 16 -4.28 8.90 -10.26
CA LEU A 16 -3.62 9.76 -11.23
C LEU A 16 -4.47 9.90 -12.50
N SER A 17 -4.97 8.79 -13.05
CA SER A 17 -5.84 8.80 -14.23
C SER A 17 -7.14 9.60 -13.99
N ALA A 18 -7.79 9.42 -12.84
CA ALA A 18 -8.99 10.19 -12.47
C ALA A 18 -8.70 11.70 -12.41
N PHE A 19 -7.57 12.09 -11.84
CA PHE A 19 -7.15 13.49 -11.76
C PHE A 19 -6.87 14.08 -13.13
N LEU A 20 -6.12 13.38 -13.99
CA LEU A 20 -5.79 13.86 -15.34
C LEU A 20 -7.02 13.96 -16.25
N SER A 21 -8.01 13.08 -16.08
CA SER A 21 -9.21 13.04 -16.94
C SER A 21 -10.33 13.98 -16.50
N THR A 22 -10.52 14.16 -15.20
CA THR A 22 -11.69 14.89 -14.64
C THR A 22 -11.32 16.01 -13.67
N GLY A 23 -10.03 16.17 -13.34
CA GLY A 23 -9.59 17.04 -12.25
C GLY A 23 -9.93 16.49 -10.85
N LYS A 24 -10.57 15.33 -10.75
CA LYS A 24 -11.01 14.75 -9.47
C LYS A 24 -9.84 14.15 -8.71
N ARG A 25 -9.57 14.70 -7.53
CA ARG A 25 -8.61 14.15 -6.58
C ARG A 25 -9.30 13.07 -5.74
N LEU A 26 -8.87 11.81 -5.89
CA LEU A 26 -9.36 10.74 -5.03
C LEU A 26 -8.71 10.86 -3.64
N PRO A 27 -9.46 10.74 -2.53
CA PRO A 27 -8.93 10.87 -1.17
C PRO A 27 -8.21 9.59 -0.74
N LYS A 28 -7.18 9.19 -1.50
CA LYS A 28 -6.33 8.03 -1.21
C LYS A 28 -5.18 8.44 -0.29
N LYS A 29 -4.95 7.63 0.75
CA LYS A 29 -3.83 7.81 1.67
C LYS A 29 -3.12 6.50 1.94
N LEU A 30 -1.83 6.58 2.25
CA LEU A 30 -1.00 5.45 2.68
C LEU A 30 -0.33 5.82 4.01
N SER A 31 -0.34 4.88 4.95
CA SER A 31 0.48 4.90 6.14
C SER A 31 1.45 3.73 6.11
N MET A 32 2.68 3.98 6.54
CA MET A 32 3.73 2.96 6.62
C MET A 32 4.45 3.06 7.97
N LYS A 33 4.69 1.93 8.62
CA LYS A 33 5.35 1.85 9.92
C LYS A 33 6.37 0.71 9.94
N PRO A 34 7.66 0.97 10.28
CA PRO A 34 8.66 -0.08 10.42
C PRO A 34 8.26 -1.01 11.58
N VAL A 35 8.43 -2.31 11.37
CA VAL A 35 8.30 -3.35 12.39
C VAL A 35 9.69 -3.77 12.87
N ASP A 36 10.61 -3.96 11.93
CA ASP A 36 12.01 -4.31 12.16
C ASP A 36 12.88 -3.78 11.00
N ALA A 37 14.15 -4.20 10.94
CA ALA A 37 15.12 -3.75 9.94
C ALA A 37 14.75 -4.11 8.49
N PHE A 38 13.90 -5.11 8.29
CA PHE A 38 13.56 -5.69 6.98
C PHE A 38 12.06 -5.64 6.68
N THR A 39 11.24 -5.26 7.65
CA THR A 39 9.77 -5.31 7.57
C THR A 39 9.13 -3.95 7.82
N VAL A 40 8.20 -3.56 6.94
CA VAL A 40 7.34 -2.39 7.11
C VAL A 40 5.88 -2.82 6.97
N GLU A 41 5.04 -2.44 7.93
CA GLU A 41 3.59 -2.54 7.80
C GLU A 41 3.05 -1.35 7.01
N TYR A 42 2.04 -1.59 6.18
CA TYR A 42 1.34 -0.54 5.45
C TYR A 42 -0.17 -0.65 5.59
N THR A 43 -0.84 0.50 5.55
CA THR A 43 -2.30 0.62 5.51
C THR A 43 -2.67 1.66 4.46
N GLY A 44 -3.34 1.21 3.40
CA GLY A 44 -3.94 2.09 2.41
C GLY A 44 -5.39 2.38 2.78
N LYS A 45 -5.78 3.65 2.62
CA LYS A 45 -7.12 4.14 2.94
C LYS A 45 -7.71 4.87 1.75
N GLU A 46 -9.00 4.70 1.57
CA GLU A 46 -9.81 5.49 0.65
C GLU A 46 -10.93 6.16 1.44
N SER A 47 -11.05 7.48 1.33
CA SER A 47 -12.04 8.26 2.08
C SER A 47 -11.99 8.02 3.60
N GLY A 48 -10.78 7.78 4.14
CA GLY A 48 -10.55 7.51 5.56
C GLY A 48 -10.78 6.05 6.00
N LYS A 49 -11.35 5.18 5.15
CA LYS A 49 -11.53 3.75 5.44
C LYS A 49 -10.36 2.94 4.93
N ALA A 50 -9.84 2.01 5.74
CA ALA A 50 -8.81 1.07 5.29
C ALA A 50 -9.36 0.16 4.18
N THR A 51 -8.66 0.12 3.05
CA THR A 51 -8.97 -0.74 1.90
C THR A 51 -7.87 -1.74 1.62
N VAL A 52 -6.67 -1.55 2.17
CA VAL A 52 -5.57 -2.51 2.09
C VAL A 52 -4.74 -2.46 3.36
N THR A 53 -4.32 -3.62 3.85
CA THR A 53 -3.37 -3.74 4.97
C THR A 53 -2.39 -4.85 4.68
N GLY A 54 -1.12 -4.67 5.01
CA GLY A 54 -0.14 -5.73 4.81
C GLY A 54 1.25 -5.37 5.28
N ARG A 55 2.22 -6.21 4.88
CA ARG A 55 3.64 -6.06 5.14
C ARG A 55 4.43 -6.07 3.85
N ARG A 56 5.45 -5.22 3.82
CA ARG A 56 6.54 -5.28 2.86
C ARG A 56 7.75 -5.82 3.59
N ILE A 57 8.22 -6.97 3.15
CA ILE A 57 9.35 -7.68 3.73
C ILE A 57 10.45 -7.71 2.68
N VAL A 58 11.66 -7.30 3.04
CA VAL A 58 12.84 -7.41 2.18
C VAL A 58 13.72 -8.52 2.76
N SER A 59 14.24 -9.43 1.93
CA SER A 59 15.16 -10.46 2.40
C SER A 59 16.42 -9.84 3.01
N SER A 60 17.07 -10.52 3.94
CA SER A 60 18.27 -10.01 4.61
C SER A 60 19.43 -9.73 3.65
N ASP A 61 19.47 -10.42 2.52
CA ASP A 61 20.44 -10.20 1.43
C ASP A 61 19.99 -9.13 0.41
N GLY A 62 18.79 -8.56 0.58
CA GLY A 62 18.24 -7.49 -0.24
C GLY A 62 17.89 -7.91 -1.68
N LYS A 63 17.85 -9.21 -1.99
CA LYS A 63 17.57 -9.70 -3.34
C LYS A 63 16.09 -9.82 -3.65
N THR A 64 15.27 -10.06 -2.63
CA THR A 64 13.84 -10.31 -2.81
C THR A 64 13.02 -9.37 -1.93
N MET A 65 11.92 -8.90 -2.46
CA MET A 65 10.89 -8.18 -1.71
C MET A 65 9.56 -8.92 -1.81
N THR A 66 8.94 -9.17 -0.67
CA THR A 66 7.59 -9.76 -0.59
C THR A 66 6.61 -8.71 -0.09
N LEU A 67 5.49 -8.56 -0.81
CA LEU A 67 4.29 -7.88 -0.34
C LEU A 67 3.26 -8.94 0.02
N ALA A 68 2.85 -8.99 1.29
CA ALA A 68 1.79 -9.89 1.75
C ALA A 68 0.75 -9.10 2.54
N GLY A 69 -0.52 -9.39 2.32
CA GLY A 69 -1.58 -8.64 2.97
C GLY A 69 -2.97 -9.06 2.57
N LYS A 70 -3.92 -8.15 2.77
CA LYS A 70 -5.30 -8.29 2.36
C LYS A 70 -5.85 -7.00 1.78
N SER A 71 -6.73 -7.12 0.81
CA SER A 71 -7.40 -6.01 0.14
C SER A 71 -8.92 -6.16 0.26
N LEU A 72 -9.60 -5.03 0.46
CA LEU A 72 -11.05 -4.94 0.47
C LEU A 72 -11.55 -4.87 -0.98
N ILE A 73 -12.29 -5.88 -1.43
CA ILE A 73 -12.92 -5.87 -2.75
C ILE A 73 -14.29 -5.17 -2.72
N PRO A 74 -14.88 -4.81 -3.89
CA PRO A 74 -16.14 -4.08 -3.95
C PRO A 74 -17.33 -4.75 -3.24
N SER A 75 -17.32 -6.08 -3.07
CA SER A 75 -18.32 -6.82 -2.29
C SER A 75 -18.25 -6.55 -0.78
N GLY A 76 -17.17 -5.90 -0.30
CA GLY A 76 -16.91 -5.68 1.12
C GLY A 76 -16.12 -6.79 1.80
N GLU A 77 -15.71 -7.82 1.07
CA GLU A 77 -14.87 -8.90 1.56
C GLU A 77 -13.39 -8.53 1.55
N TRP A 78 -12.63 -9.04 2.50
CA TRP A 78 -11.17 -8.94 2.51
C TRP A 78 -10.55 -10.20 1.88
N ILE A 79 -9.86 -10.02 0.76
CA ILE A 79 -9.13 -11.12 0.11
C ILE A 79 -7.64 -11.02 0.39
N PRO A 80 -6.95 -12.13 0.70
CA PRO A 80 -5.50 -12.12 0.86
C PRO A 80 -4.80 -11.95 -0.48
N PHE A 81 -3.57 -11.43 -0.45
CA PHE A 81 -2.67 -11.43 -1.60
C PHE A 81 -1.22 -11.61 -1.15
N GLU A 82 -0.42 -12.12 -2.06
CA GLU A 82 1.04 -12.19 -1.95
C GLU A 82 1.65 -11.86 -3.30
N ALA A 83 2.72 -11.07 -3.30
CA ALA A 83 3.51 -10.77 -4.49
C ALA A 83 4.99 -10.77 -4.10
N VAL A 84 5.80 -11.49 -4.88
CA VAL A 84 7.24 -11.63 -4.68
C VAL A 84 7.95 -11.00 -5.87
N PHE A 85 8.95 -10.17 -5.57
CA PHE A 85 9.71 -9.42 -6.55
C PHE A 85 11.19 -9.67 -6.35
N ASP A 86 11.87 -10.08 -7.41
CA ASP A 86 13.32 -10.12 -7.44
C ASP A 86 13.87 -8.77 -7.89
N LYS A 87 14.97 -8.36 -7.26
CA LYS A 87 15.72 -7.19 -7.66
C LYS A 87 16.19 -7.35 -9.12
N GLN A 88 15.78 -6.42 -9.98
CA GLN A 88 16.22 -6.31 -11.38
C GLN A 88 17.59 -5.65 -11.48
#